data_AF-A0A135WLR2-F1
#
_entry.id   AF-A0A135WLR2-F1
#
_cell.length_a   1.000
_cell.length_b   1.000
_cell.length_c   1.000
_cell.angle_alpha   90.00
_cell.angle_beta   90.00
_cell.angle_gamma   90.00
#
_symmetry.space_group_name_H-M   'P 1'
#
loop_
_entity.id
_entity.type
_entity.pdbx_description
1 polymer ?
#
loop_
_entity_poly.entity_id
_entity_poly.type
_entity_poly.pdbx_seq_one_letter_code
_entity_poly.pdbx_strand_id
1 'polypeptide(L)'
;MTKLVHNNCTIECDSAEVISRKILPSSFLDIDIIGRCFTYKCSLNSEATIVKELNPKSQKINKNSALDLDSKLECEKLFVAIERKKPYKIAKINHSGRHKAQTFTTDAFTFVKITQQLANIPILVPEKQIILVEK
;
A
#
# COMPACT_ATOMS: atom_id res chain seq x y z
N MET A 1 -16.41 -0.92 -2.93
CA MET A 1 -14.95 -1.11 -2.94
C MET A 1 -14.30 0.18 -3.41
N THR A 2 -13.33 0.72 -2.65
CA THR A 2 -12.70 2.01 -2.97
C THR A 2 -11.32 1.77 -3.59
N LYS A 3 -11.09 2.33 -4.77
CA LYS A 3 -9.82 2.21 -5.50
C LYS A 3 -9.12 3.56 -5.59
N LEU A 4 -7.85 3.62 -5.22
CA LEU A 4 -7.06 4.84 -5.05
C LEU A 4 -5.83 4.79 -5.97
N VAL A 5 -5.61 5.82 -6.79
CA VAL A 5 -4.62 5.75 -7.88
C VAL A 5 -3.74 7.00 -8.04
N HIS A 6 -3.77 7.91 -7.07
CA HIS A 6 -3.11 9.22 -7.15
C HIS A 6 -1.97 9.33 -6.16
N ASN A 7 -0.99 10.18 -6.47
CA ASN A 7 0.05 10.53 -5.51
C ASN A 7 -0.58 11.07 -4.20
N ASN A 8 0.06 10.76 -3.08
CA ASN A 8 -0.37 11.08 -1.72
C ASN A 8 -1.58 10.30 -1.17
N CYS A 9 -2.29 9.50 -1.97
CA CYS A 9 -3.24 8.55 -1.40
C CYS A 9 -2.51 7.52 -0.53
N THR A 10 -3.13 7.19 0.60
CA THR A 10 -2.60 6.27 1.60
C THR A 10 -3.66 5.31 2.10
N ILE A 11 -3.21 4.15 2.60
CA ILE A 11 -4.02 3.24 3.41
C ILE A 11 -3.30 2.94 4.72
N GLU A 12 -4.08 2.69 5.76
CA GLU A 12 -3.60 2.23 7.06
C GLU A 12 -4.46 1.06 7.53
N CYS A 13 -3.81 -0.02 7.97
CA CYS A 13 -4.50 -1.29 8.27
C CYS A 13 -3.65 -2.18 9.19
N ASP A 14 -4.28 -3.17 9.83
CA ASP A 14 -3.60 -4.21 10.60
C ASP A 14 -3.04 -5.32 9.69
N SER A 15 -3.56 -5.45 8.47
CA SER A 15 -3.05 -6.35 7.45
C SER A 15 -3.37 -5.80 6.05
N ALA A 16 -2.37 -5.84 5.18
CA ALA A 16 -2.49 -5.58 3.76
C ALA A 16 -1.86 -6.72 2.95
N GLU A 17 -2.47 -7.02 1.82
CA GLU A 17 -1.80 -7.75 0.74
C GLU A 17 -1.10 -6.72 -0.14
N VAL A 18 0.19 -6.93 -0.40
CA VAL A 18 1.00 -6.07 -1.27
C VAL A 18 1.47 -6.89 -2.45
N ILE A 19 1.08 -6.48 -3.66
CA ILE A 19 1.48 -7.11 -4.91
C ILE A 19 2.23 -6.10 -5.77
N SER A 20 3.36 -6.50 -6.33
CA SER A 20 4.13 -5.65 -7.24
C SER A 20 5.09 -6.50 -8.05
N ARG A 21 5.46 -6.10 -9.27
CA ARG A 21 6.46 -6.88 -10.02
C ARG A 21 7.84 -6.84 -9.38
N LYS A 22 8.14 -5.79 -8.60
CA LYS A 22 9.42 -5.64 -7.90
C LYS A 22 9.22 -5.04 -6.51
N ILE A 23 9.36 -5.89 -5.51
CA ILE A 23 9.36 -5.59 -4.08
C ILE A 23 10.79 -5.68 -3.58
N LEU A 24 11.33 -4.58 -3.08
CA LEU A 24 12.66 -4.51 -2.49
C LEU A 24 12.56 -4.15 -1.00
N PRO A 25 13.07 -4.99 -0.09
CA PRO A 25 13.35 -4.59 1.29
C PRO A 25 14.24 -3.35 1.30
N SER A 26 13.96 -2.39 2.17
CA SER A 26 14.72 -1.15 2.30
C SER A 26 15.36 -1.07 3.69
N SER A 27 14.93 -0.12 4.51
CA SER A 27 15.56 0.19 5.80
C SER A 27 14.52 0.19 6.92
N PHE A 28 15.00 0.33 8.15
CA PHE A 28 14.11 0.71 9.25
C PHE A 28 13.82 2.21 9.20
N LEU A 29 12.63 2.58 9.64
CA LEU A 29 12.17 3.95 9.82
C LEU A 29 11.40 4.00 11.14
N ASP A 30 11.78 4.91 12.03
CA ASP A 30 11.03 5.19 13.25
C ASP A 30 9.91 6.19 12.93
N ILE A 31 8.68 5.86 13.31
CA ILE A 31 7.47 6.68 13.13
C ILE A 31 6.93 7.00 14.52
N ASP A 32 6.84 8.26 14.92
CA ASP A 32 6.58 8.69 16.31
C ASP A 32 5.45 7.92 17.03
N ILE A 33 4.30 7.74 16.38
CA ILE A 33 3.10 7.14 17.01
C ILE A 33 3.10 5.60 16.95
N ILE A 34 3.91 5.01 16.06
CA ILE A 34 3.91 3.56 15.77
C ILE A 34 5.16 2.87 16.35
N GLY A 35 6.29 3.58 16.37
CA GLY A 35 7.60 3.03 16.67
C GLY A 35 8.34 2.60 15.41
N ARG A 36 9.16 1.55 15.54
CA ARG A 36 10.13 1.12 14.52
C ARG A 36 9.48 0.26 13.45
N CYS A 37 9.41 0.79 12.23
CA CYS A 37 8.88 0.10 11.07
C CYS A 37 9.97 -0.40 10.12
N PHE A 38 9.77 -1.55 9.50
CA PHE A 38 10.57 -2.02 8.37
C PHE A 38 9.90 -1.61 7.07
N THR A 39 10.69 -1.11 6.12
CA THR A 39 10.16 -0.48 4.90
C THR A 39 10.45 -1.29 3.64
N TYR A 40 9.59 -1.14 2.63
CA TYR A 40 9.75 -1.71 1.30
C TYR A 40 9.54 -0.62 0.24
N LYS A 41 10.31 -0.77 -0.84
CA LYS A 41 10.11 -0.03 -2.08
C LYS A 41 9.50 -0.98 -3.09
N CYS A 42 8.27 -0.71 -3.50
CA CYS A 42 7.55 -1.47 -4.51
C CYS A 42 7.53 -0.68 -5.81
N SER A 43 7.72 -1.34 -6.94
CA SER A 43 7.77 -0.70 -8.25
C SER A 43 7.27 -1.60 -9.37
N LEU A 44 6.87 -0.97 -10.48
CA LEU A 44 6.35 -1.59 -11.71
C LEU A 44 4.97 -2.21 -11.47
N ASN A 45 3.92 -1.39 -11.62
CA ASN A 45 2.52 -1.77 -11.36
C ASN A 45 2.35 -2.40 -9.97
N SER A 46 2.36 -1.56 -8.95
CA SER A 46 2.20 -1.93 -7.55
C SER A 46 0.77 -1.73 -7.10
N GLU A 47 0.28 -2.66 -6.30
CA GLU A 47 -1.01 -2.58 -5.63
C GLU A 47 -0.90 -2.99 -4.16
N ALA A 48 -1.78 -2.43 -3.34
CA ALA A 48 -1.95 -2.84 -1.97
C ALA A 48 -3.42 -2.83 -1.59
N THR A 49 -3.90 -3.90 -0.98
CA THR A 49 -5.30 -4.10 -0.60
C THR A 49 -5.40 -4.33 0.89
N ILE A 50 -6.33 -3.66 1.58
CA ILE A 50 -6.60 -3.89 3.00
C ILE A 50 -7.25 -5.27 3.17
N VAL A 51 -6.59 -6.14 3.95
CA VAL A 51 -7.08 -7.48 4.29
C VAL A 51 -7.61 -7.53 5.73
N LYS A 52 -7.14 -6.63 6.60
CA LYS A 52 -7.66 -6.45 7.96
C LYS A 52 -7.61 -4.98 8.35
N GLU A 53 -8.78 -4.44 8.70
CA GLU A 53 -8.92 -3.06 9.17
C GLU A 53 -8.15 -2.83 10.48
N LEU A 54 -7.82 -1.57 10.77
CA LEU A 54 -7.28 -1.18 12.08
C LEU A 54 -8.29 -1.43 13.20
N ASN A 55 -7.79 -1.82 14.37
CA ASN A 55 -8.59 -1.89 15.59
C ASN A 55 -7.89 -1.16 16.76
N PRO A 56 -8.37 0.02 17.20
CA PRO A 56 -9.56 0.73 16.73
C PRO A 56 -9.39 1.33 15.32
N LYS A 57 -10.50 1.47 14.58
CA LYS A 57 -10.54 1.97 13.20
C LYS A 57 -10.36 3.49 13.16
N SER A 58 -9.13 3.95 13.34
CA SER A 58 -8.74 5.36 13.38
C SER A 58 -7.39 5.57 12.69
N GLN A 59 -7.27 6.65 11.92
CA GLN A 59 -6.01 7.01 11.27
C GLN A 59 -4.94 7.35 12.31
N LYS A 60 -3.72 6.82 12.13
CA LYS A 60 -2.57 7.07 13.01
C LYS A 60 -1.53 7.99 12.36
N ILE A 61 -1.33 7.89 11.04
CA ILE A 61 -0.28 8.64 10.33
C ILE A 61 -0.87 9.74 9.45
N ASN A 62 -1.80 9.39 8.55
CA ASN A 62 -2.41 10.34 7.62
C ASN A 62 -3.92 10.36 7.81
N LYS A 63 -4.46 11.56 8.10
CA LYS A 63 -5.90 11.80 8.30
C LYS A 63 -6.76 11.40 7.10
N ASN A 64 -6.18 11.36 5.90
CA ASN A 64 -6.88 11.03 4.66
C ASN A 64 -6.70 9.55 4.23
N SER A 65 -6.07 8.72 5.07
CA SER A 65 -5.93 7.29 4.79
C SER A 65 -7.29 6.60 4.70
N ALA A 66 -7.45 5.74 3.70
CA ALA A 66 -8.56 4.79 3.69
C ALA A 66 -8.29 3.66 4.68
N LEU A 67 -9.33 3.26 5.42
CA LEU A 67 -9.28 2.28 6.51
C LEU A 67 -10.23 1.10 6.28
N ASP A 68 -11.08 1.18 5.25
CA ASP A 68 -12.12 0.20 4.99
C ASP A 68 -11.56 -1.05 4.31
N LEU A 69 -12.05 -2.21 4.72
CA LEU A 69 -11.75 -3.49 4.09
C LEU A 69 -11.91 -3.42 2.57
N ASP A 70 -11.06 -4.14 1.84
CA ASP A 70 -11.02 -4.18 0.38
C ASP A 70 -10.69 -2.84 -0.30
N SER A 71 -10.38 -1.78 0.47
CA SER A 71 -9.80 -0.57 -0.11
C SER A 71 -8.45 -0.90 -0.72
N LYS A 72 -8.22 -0.37 -1.92
CA LYS A 72 -7.07 -0.73 -2.75
C LYS A 72 -6.33 0.50 -3.26
N LEU A 73 -5.01 0.51 -3.13
CA LEU A 73 -4.12 1.40 -3.88
C LEU A 73 -3.65 0.69 -5.15
N GLU A 74 -3.66 1.37 -6.29
CA GLU A 74 -3.01 0.91 -7.53
C GLU A 74 -2.17 2.04 -8.12
N CYS A 75 -0.90 1.78 -8.37
CA CYS A 75 0.01 2.80 -8.88
C CYS A 75 1.26 2.21 -9.53
N GLU A 76 2.19 3.06 -9.95
CA GLU A 76 3.47 2.61 -10.49
C GLU A 76 4.48 2.26 -9.39
N LYS A 77 4.49 3.01 -8.29
CA LYS A 77 5.37 2.76 -7.12
C LYS A 77 4.68 3.02 -5.80
N LEU A 78 4.76 2.02 -4.91
CA LEU A 78 4.33 2.14 -3.51
C LEU A 78 5.53 2.20 -2.57
N PHE A 79 5.36 2.98 -1.52
CA PHE A 79 6.14 2.84 -0.30
C PHE A 79 5.29 2.08 0.73
N VAL A 80 5.89 1.10 1.40
CA VAL A 80 5.24 0.31 2.44
C VAL A 80 6.08 0.41 3.71
N ALA A 81 5.46 0.73 4.84
CA ALA A 81 6.06 0.66 6.16
C ALA A 81 5.25 -0.27 7.05
N ILE A 82 5.92 -1.17 7.75
CA ILE A 82 5.26 -2.19 8.59
C ILE A 82 5.89 -2.19 9.96
N GLU A 83 5.09 -2.18 11.02
CA GLU A 83 5.54 -2.30 12.41
C GLU A 83 6.09 -3.71 12.70
N ARG A 84 7.27 -4.01 12.17
CA ARG A 84 7.95 -5.29 12.35
C ARG A 84 9.46 -5.11 12.34
N LYS A 85 10.15 -5.97 13.08
CA LYS A 85 11.61 -6.00 13.17
C LYS A 85 12.30 -6.87 12.11
N LYS A 86 11.54 -7.64 11.32
CA LYS A 86 12.08 -8.59 10.34
C LYS A 86 11.34 -8.45 9.00
N PRO A 87 12.04 -8.65 7.87
CA PRO A 87 11.39 -8.63 6.58
C PRO A 87 10.46 -9.83 6.37
N TYR A 88 9.41 -9.66 5.56
CA TYR A 88 8.56 -10.75 5.09
C TYR A 88 9.28 -11.54 3.99
N LYS A 89 8.92 -12.81 3.90
CA LYS A 89 9.32 -13.65 2.77
C LYS A 89 8.45 -13.27 1.57
N ILE A 90 9.09 -12.81 0.51
CA ILE A 90 8.42 -12.43 -0.73
C ILE A 90 8.14 -13.70 -1.55
N ALA A 91 6.87 -13.94 -1.88
CA ALA A 91 6.46 -15.00 -2.80
C ALA A 91 6.42 -14.47 -4.23
N LYS A 92 6.56 -15.37 -5.23
CA LYS A 92 6.33 -15.05 -6.64
C LYS A 92 4.99 -15.65 -7.06
N ILE A 93 4.16 -14.86 -7.73
CA ILE A 93 2.83 -15.26 -8.21
C ILE A 93 2.67 -14.94 -9.70
N ASN A 94 1.82 -15.68 -10.40
CA ASN A 94 1.36 -15.31 -11.74
C ASN A 94 0.17 -14.36 -11.59
N HIS A 95 0.41 -13.06 -11.69
CA HIS A 95 -0.62 -12.05 -11.44
C HIS A 95 -1.30 -11.55 -12.72
N SER A 96 -0.57 -11.46 -13.83
CA SER A 96 -1.13 -11.33 -15.17
C SER A 96 -0.49 -12.43 -16.01
N GLY A 97 -1.25 -13.19 -16.81
CA GLY A 97 -0.80 -14.46 -17.40
C GLY A 97 0.57 -14.45 -18.10
N ARG A 98 1.10 -13.28 -18.49
CA ARG A 98 2.41 -13.09 -19.13
C ARG A 98 3.54 -12.65 -18.17
N HIS A 99 3.24 -12.04 -17.02
CA HIS A 99 4.23 -11.48 -16.12
C HIS A 99 4.05 -11.98 -14.68
N LYS A 100 5.14 -12.53 -14.12
CA LYS A 100 5.23 -12.84 -12.70
C LYS A 100 5.26 -11.56 -11.88
N ALA A 101 4.52 -11.55 -10.79
CA ALA A 101 4.60 -10.54 -9.74
C ALA A 101 5.18 -11.15 -8.47
N GLN A 102 5.46 -10.28 -7.51
CA GLN A 102 5.85 -10.61 -6.17
C GLN A 102 4.72 -10.22 -5.22
N THR A 103 4.53 -10.98 -4.15
CA THR A 103 3.50 -10.70 -3.15
C THR A 103 3.99 -11.03 -1.74
N PHE A 104 3.42 -10.34 -0.77
CA PHE A 104 3.39 -10.74 0.63
C PHE A 104 2.13 -10.17 1.30
N THR A 105 1.69 -10.82 2.37
CA THR A 105 0.59 -10.35 3.22
C THR A 105 1.15 -9.99 4.58
N THR A 106 0.77 -8.83 5.10
CA THR A 106 1.22 -8.35 6.41
C THR A 106 0.35 -8.88 7.54
N ASP A 107 0.90 -8.92 8.75
CA ASP A 107 0.24 -9.40 9.97
C ASP A 107 0.37 -8.40 11.14
N ALA A 108 0.74 -7.16 10.81
CA ALA A 108 0.99 -6.07 11.75
C ALA A 108 0.62 -4.73 11.12
N PHE A 109 0.59 -3.66 11.94
CA PHE A 109 0.29 -2.30 11.46
C PHE A 109 1.08 -1.99 10.19
N THR A 110 0.36 -1.63 9.15
CA THR A 110 0.89 -1.40 7.82
C THR A 110 0.38 -0.06 7.30
N PHE A 111 1.33 0.78 6.89
CA PHE A 111 1.08 2.03 6.19
C PHE A 111 1.58 1.89 4.76
N VAL A 112 0.74 2.25 3.79
CA VAL A 112 1.11 2.24 2.38
C VAL A 112 0.80 3.59 1.75
N LYS A 113 1.75 4.10 0.96
CA LYS A 113 1.63 5.38 0.26
C LYS A 113 1.98 5.25 -1.22
N ILE A 114 1.18 5.88 -2.07
CA ILE A 114 1.55 6.08 -3.49
C ILE A 114 2.70 7.10 -3.57
N THR A 115 3.81 6.67 -4.15
CA THR A 115 4.99 7.50 -4.42
C THR A 115 5.13 7.88 -5.88
N GLN A 116 4.53 7.09 -6.78
CA GLN A 116 4.42 7.39 -8.20
C GLN A 116 3.12 6.80 -8.74
N GLN A 117 2.21 7.64 -9.22
CA GLN A 117 0.98 7.25 -9.91
C GLN A 117 1.24 6.64 -11.31
N LEU A 118 0.22 6.04 -11.90
CA LEU A 118 0.28 5.52 -13.27
C LEU A 118 0.43 6.66 -14.28
N ALA A 119 1.17 6.42 -15.37
CA ALA A 119 1.61 7.45 -16.33
C ALA A 119 0.47 8.25 -17.00
N ASN A 120 -0.74 7.72 -17.04
CA ASN A 120 -1.90 8.33 -17.71
C ASN A 120 -2.96 8.84 -16.74
N ILE A 121 -2.64 8.92 -15.45
CA ILE A 121 -3.54 9.48 -14.43
C ILE A 121 -3.07 10.92 -14.16
N PRO A 122 -3.95 11.92 -14.24
CA PRO A 122 -3.58 13.30 -13.94
C PRO A 122 -3.21 13.45 -12.46
N ILE A 123 -2.21 14.29 -12.16
CA ILE A 123 -1.90 14.65 -10.77
C ILE A 123 -3.06 15.47 -10.23
N LEU A 124 -3.73 14.96 -9.19
CA LEU A 124 -4.76 15.71 -8.49
C LEU A 124 -4.15 16.50 -7.33
N VAL A 125 -4.42 17.80 -7.32
CA VAL A 125 -4.19 18.70 -6.18
C VAL A 125 -5.48 19.49 -5.97
N PRO A 126 -6.16 19.43 -4.80
CA PRO A 126 -5.81 18.72 -3.57
C PRO A 126 -6.14 17.21 -3.62
N GLU A 127 -5.72 16.49 -2.57
CA GLU A 127 -5.98 15.06 -2.33
C GLU A 127 -7.49 14.75 -2.39
N LYS A 128 -8.01 14.43 -3.57
CA LYS A 128 -9.36 13.88 -3.72
C LYS A 128 -9.24 12.40 -4.01
N GLN A 129 -9.91 11.58 -3.21
CA GLN A 129 -10.14 10.19 -3.54
C GLN A 129 -10.91 10.16 -4.87
N ILE A 130 -10.38 9.48 -5.89
CA ILE A 130 -11.19 9.17 -7.08
C ILE A 130 -11.81 7.82 -6.80
N ILE A 131 -13.12 7.82 -6.60
CA ILE A 131 -13.89 6.58 -6.57
C ILE A 131 -14.12 6.20 -8.02
N LEU A 132 -13.48 5.13 -8.48
CA LEU A 132 -13.81 4.54 -9.78
C LEU A 132 -15.10 3.74 -9.61
N VAL A 133 -16.16 4.16 -10.29
CA VAL A 133 -17.42 3.41 -10.37
C VAL A 133 -17.26 2.41 -11.52
N GLU A 134 -17.23 1.12 -11.22
CA GLU A 134 -17.33 0.07 -12.25
C GLU A 134 -18.75 0.07 -12.81
N LYS A 135 -18.89 0.10 -14.14
CA LYS A 135 -20.15 -0.06 -14.87
C LYS A 135 -20.43 -1.53 -15.13
#